data_AF-A0A1I1NLU5-F1
#
_entry.id   AF-A0A1I1NLU5-F1
#
_cell.length_a   1.000
_cell.length_b   1.000
_cell.length_c   1.000
_cell.angle_alpha   90.00
_cell.angle_beta   90.00
_cell.angle_gamma   90.00
#
_symmetry.space_group_name_H-M   'P 1'
#
loop_
_entity.id
_entity.type
_entity.pdbx_description
1 polymer ?
#
loop_
_entity_poly.entity_id
_entity_poly.type
_entity_poly.pdbx_seq_one_letter_code
_entity_poly.pdbx_strand_id
1 'polypeptide(L)'
;MTKKQKKHTIAAAIIFVVAIFLAALFWKRRESGEGDTLEGAARKPNFLVRDFVEDNSFYETITVKGKPIKVQFTPAFDFYTHDKGKAKINYADITGKTKGLYFIINAKTKELVYVGYSFSDNTLYKTISRHFQSWPDKKQYRFTVPKKGYQVVLALSDNPRIADVEKYYIQRYRPKGNAMQYELYFERERMDYEVLAPDLPFTTSRTYEVFTEQPPEEDPMEWFAKEDENEAPF
;
A
#
# COMPACT_ATOMS: atom_id res chain seq x y z
N MET A 1 -60.21 0.29 -23.30
CA MET A 1 -58.80 -0.14 -23.24
C MET A 1 -58.68 -1.57 -23.76
N THR A 2 -58.01 -1.79 -24.89
CA THR A 2 -57.93 -3.11 -25.53
C THR A 2 -57.09 -4.10 -24.71
N LYS A 3 -57.28 -5.42 -24.88
CA LYS A 3 -56.42 -6.44 -24.23
C LYS A 3 -54.93 -6.19 -24.50
N LYS A 4 -54.59 -5.64 -25.67
CA LYS A 4 -53.23 -5.23 -26.04
C LYS A 4 -52.73 -4.06 -25.17
N GLN A 5 -53.54 -3.02 -24.99
CA GLN A 5 -53.19 -1.89 -24.11
C GLN A 5 -52.96 -2.33 -22.66
N LYS A 6 -53.81 -3.21 -22.10
CA LYS A 6 -53.62 -3.72 -20.72
C LYS A 6 -52.28 -4.43 -20.54
N LYS A 7 -51.82 -5.21 -21.54
CA LYS A 7 -50.51 -5.89 -21.48
C LYS A 7 -49.35 -4.90 -21.48
N HIS A 8 -49.42 -3.84 -22.28
CA HIS A 8 -48.36 -2.81 -22.31
C HIS A 8 -48.29 -2.03 -21.00
N THR A 9 -49.42 -1.71 -20.37
CA THR A 9 -49.46 -1.00 -19.09
C THR A 9 -48.86 -1.84 -17.95
N ILE A 10 -49.16 -3.14 -17.92
CA ILE A 10 -48.58 -4.05 -16.92
C ILE A 10 -47.06 -4.18 -17.12
N ALA A 11 -46.60 -4.30 -18.36
CA ALA A 11 -45.16 -4.38 -18.66
C ALA A 11 -44.40 -3.10 -18.24
N ALA A 12 -44.97 -1.92 -18.50
CA ALA A 12 -44.38 -0.66 -18.09
C ALA A 12 -44.28 -0.52 -16.56
N ALA A 13 -45.31 -0.97 -15.82
CA ALA A 13 -45.30 -0.95 -14.37
C ALA A 13 -44.20 -1.86 -13.78
N ILE A 14 -43.98 -3.04 -14.37
CA ILE A 14 -42.91 -3.95 -13.93
C ILE A 14 -41.53 -3.33 -14.15
N ILE A 15 -41.29 -2.73 -15.31
CA ILE A 15 -40.01 -2.06 -15.62
C ILE A 15 -39.74 -0.93 -14.62
N PHE A 16 -40.76 -0.14 -14.30
CA PHE A 16 -40.64 0.96 -13.35
C PHE A 16 -40.28 0.49 -11.94
N VAL A 17 -40.91 -0.60 -11.46
CA VAL A 17 -40.59 -1.20 -10.16
C VAL A 17 -39.16 -1.74 -10.13
N VAL A 18 -38.71 -2.41 -11.19
CA VAL A 18 -37.32 -2.89 -11.29
C VAL A 18 -36.33 -1.73 -11.29
N ALA A 19 -36.61 -0.64 -12.00
CA ALA A 19 -35.75 0.54 -12.02
C ALA A 19 -35.61 1.18 -10.64
N ILE A 20 -36.71 1.31 -9.88
CA ILE A 20 -36.69 1.81 -8.50
C ILE A 20 -35.86 0.89 -7.60
N PHE A 21 -36.03 -0.43 -7.72
CA PHE A 21 -35.27 -1.40 -6.92
C PHE A 21 -33.76 -1.33 -7.21
N LEU A 22 -33.37 -1.21 -8.48
CA LEU A 22 -31.97 -1.02 -8.86
C LEU A 22 -31.40 0.30 -8.35
N ALA A 23 -32.17 1.39 -8.41
CA ALA A 23 -31.76 2.68 -7.86
C ALA A 23 -31.56 2.62 -6.33
N ALA A 24 -32.44 1.91 -5.61
CA ALA A 24 -32.31 1.71 -4.17
C ALA A 24 -31.08 0.86 -3.80
N LEU A 25 -30.79 -0.21 -4.56
CA LEU A 25 -29.57 -0.99 -4.39
C LEU A 25 -28.31 -0.17 -4.65
N PHE A 26 -28.34 0.67 -5.68
CA PHE A 26 -27.25 1.58 -6.00
C PHE A 26 -27.01 2.60 -4.89
N TRP A 27 -28.07 3.21 -4.34
CA TRP A 27 -27.97 4.16 -3.24
C TRP A 27 -27.44 3.52 -1.96
N LYS A 28 -27.94 2.31 -1.61
CA LYS A 28 -27.47 1.56 -0.44
C LYS A 28 -25.98 1.20 -0.55
N ARG A 29 -25.50 0.87 -1.75
CA ARG A 29 -24.08 0.61 -2.01
C ARG A 29 -23.21 1.87 -1.89
N ARG A 30 -23.79 3.04 -2.21
CA ARG A 30 -23.11 4.34 -2.04
C ARG A 30 -22.97 4.70 -0.55
N GLU A 31 -24.01 4.47 0.26
CA GLU A 31 -23.96 4.72 1.71
C GLU A 31 -23.04 3.76 2.46
N SER A 32 -22.83 2.53 1.97
CA SER A 32 -21.90 1.58 2.59
C SER A 32 -20.42 1.94 2.40
N GLY A 33 -20.09 3.08 1.79
CA GLY A 33 -18.71 3.51 1.54
C GLY A 33 -17.97 2.61 0.55
N GLU A 34 -18.69 1.72 -0.15
CA GLU A 34 -18.17 0.84 -1.20
C GLU A 34 -18.31 1.54 -2.57
N GLY A 35 -18.04 2.84 -2.57
CA GLY A 35 -17.99 3.68 -3.76
C GLY A 35 -16.66 3.47 -4.45
N ASP A 36 -16.69 2.72 -5.55
CA ASP A 36 -15.65 2.64 -6.56
C ASP A 36 -15.37 4.05 -7.13
N THR A 37 -14.58 4.86 -6.44
CA THR A 37 -13.73 5.83 -7.13
C THR A 37 -12.88 5.02 -8.10
N LEU A 38 -12.76 5.44 -9.36
CA LEU A 38 -11.82 4.82 -10.31
C LEU A 38 -10.35 4.91 -9.82
N GLU A 39 -10.06 5.72 -8.80
CA GLU A 39 -8.83 5.68 -7.99
C GLU A 39 -8.64 4.39 -7.14
N GLY A 40 -9.73 3.69 -6.81
CA GLY A 40 -9.75 2.47 -6.00
C GLY A 40 -9.58 1.18 -6.83
N ALA A 41 -9.79 1.25 -8.14
CA ALA A 41 -9.76 0.12 -9.06
C ALA A 41 -8.35 -0.34 -9.47
N ALA A 42 -7.40 -0.44 -8.52
CA ALA A 42 -6.15 -1.19 -8.73
C ALA A 42 -5.38 -1.55 -7.46
N ARG A 43 -5.86 -1.23 -6.25
CA ARG A 43 -5.33 -1.91 -5.06
C ARG A 43 -6.09 -3.22 -4.91
N LYS A 44 -5.76 -4.21 -5.77
CA LYS A 44 -6.01 -5.61 -5.42
C LYS A 44 -5.59 -5.76 -3.97
N PRO A 45 -6.46 -6.25 -3.06
CA PRO A 45 -6.15 -6.31 -1.64
C PRO A 45 -4.75 -6.86 -1.51
N ASN A 46 -3.90 -5.97 -0.96
CA ASN A 46 -2.48 -6.15 -0.77
C ASN A 46 -2.23 -7.59 -0.36
N PHE A 47 -1.29 -8.25 -1.04
CA PHE A 47 -0.62 -9.47 -0.62
C PHE A 47 -1.17 -10.00 0.70
N LEU A 48 -2.09 -10.97 0.66
CA LEU A 48 -2.53 -11.59 1.89
C LEU A 48 -1.27 -12.22 2.48
N VAL A 49 -0.78 -11.57 3.53
CA VAL A 49 0.21 -12.02 4.50
C VAL A 49 -0.16 -13.41 5.06
N ARG A 50 -1.22 -14.08 4.61
CA ARG A 50 -1.45 -15.52 4.84
C ARG A 50 -0.16 -16.32 4.69
N ASP A 51 0.63 -16.08 3.65
CA ASP A 51 1.91 -16.79 3.47
C ASP A 51 2.96 -16.45 4.56
N PHE A 52 2.95 -15.22 5.10
CA PHE A 52 3.86 -14.77 6.16
C PHE A 52 3.37 -15.08 7.59
N VAL A 53 2.05 -15.21 7.79
CA VAL A 53 1.44 -15.40 9.12
C VAL A 53 1.49 -16.86 9.55
N GLU A 54 1.67 -17.81 8.62
CA GLU A 54 1.82 -19.22 8.98
C GLU A 54 3.13 -19.44 9.76
N ASP A 55 3.09 -20.34 10.75
CA ASP A 55 4.18 -20.62 11.71
C ASP A 55 5.46 -21.19 11.07
N ASN A 56 5.53 -21.24 9.73
CA ASN A 56 6.59 -21.85 8.96
C ASN A 56 7.31 -20.84 8.06
N SER A 57 8.62 -21.01 7.93
CA SER A 57 9.38 -20.31 6.89
C SER A 57 8.96 -20.77 5.51
N PHE A 58 8.91 -19.87 4.53
CA PHE A 58 8.64 -20.22 3.13
C PHE A 58 9.65 -19.58 2.18
N TYR A 59 9.58 -19.99 0.91
CA TYR A 59 10.42 -19.46 -0.15
C TYR A 59 9.59 -18.89 -1.29
N GLU A 60 10.00 -17.74 -1.83
CA GLU A 60 9.47 -17.19 -3.09
C GLU A 60 10.63 -17.13 -4.11
N THR A 61 10.33 -17.42 -5.38
CA THR A 61 11.26 -17.15 -6.48
C THR A 61 10.75 -15.95 -7.24
N ILE A 62 11.54 -14.87 -7.23
CA ILE A 62 11.24 -13.64 -7.96
C ILE A 62 12.24 -13.46 -9.12
N THR A 63 11.86 -12.71 -10.15
CA THR A 63 12.76 -12.39 -11.27
C THR A 63 13.20 -10.94 -11.17
N VAL A 64 14.51 -10.71 -11.06
CA VAL A 64 15.09 -9.37 -10.92
C VAL A 64 16.14 -9.17 -12.02
N LYS A 65 15.90 -8.21 -12.92
CA LYS A 65 16.73 -7.97 -14.12
C LYS A 65 17.00 -9.27 -14.90
N GLY A 66 15.96 -10.05 -15.17
CA GLY A 66 16.02 -11.31 -15.91
C GLY A 66 16.62 -12.51 -15.17
N LYS A 67 17.08 -12.35 -13.92
CA LYS A 67 17.65 -13.45 -13.13
C LYS A 67 16.68 -13.90 -12.03
N PRO A 68 16.41 -15.21 -11.90
CA PRO A 68 15.62 -15.73 -10.78
C PRO A 68 16.43 -15.60 -9.48
N ILE A 69 15.77 -15.12 -8.43
CA ILE A 69 16.31 -14.99 -7.08
C ILE A 69 15.35 -15.70 -6.14
N LYS A 70 15.87 -16.68 -5.39
CA LYS A 70 15.13 -17.34 -4.32
C LYS A 70 15.27 -16.55 -3.03
N VAL A 71 14.15 -16.19 -2.43
CA VAL A 71 14.04 -15.40 -1.21
C VAL A 71 13.41 -16.27 -0.13
N GLN A 72 14.08 -16.42 1.01
CA GLN A 72 13.56 -17.17 2.15
C GLN A 72 12.99 -16.22 3.19
N PHE A 73 11.76 -16.46 3.60
CA PHE A 73 11.06 -15.66 4.60
C PHE A 73 10.91 -16.41 5.92
N THR A 74 11.03 -15.67 7.02
CA THR A 74 10.67 -16.15 8.35
C THR A 74 9.16 -16.04 8.56
N PRO A 75 8.58 -16.77 9.53
CA PRO A 75 7.27 -16.42 10.07
C PRO A 75 7.25 -14.96 10.55
N ALA A 76 6.07 -14.34 10.52
CA ALA A 76 5.85 -13.04 11.11
C ALA A 76 5.96 -13.13 12.65
N PHE A 77 6.68 -12.19 13.26
CA PHE A 77 6.87 -12.13 14.71
C PHE A 77 6.72 -10.71 15.24
N ASP A 78 6.33 -10.57 16.49
CA ASP A 78 6.32 -9.27 17.12
C ASP A 78 7.74 -8.87 17.54
N PHE A 79 8.20 -7.70 17.09
CA PHE A 79 9.59 -7.29 17.29
C PHE A 79 9.90 -6.81 18.71
N TYR A 80 8.91 -6.24 19.45
CA TYR A 80 9.10 -5.70 20.81
C TYR A 80 8.37 -6.48 21.90
N THR A 81 7.30 -7.20 21.60
CA THR A 81 6.67 -8.07 22.59
C THR A 81 7.49 -9.35 22.65
N HIS A 82 8.47 -9.35 23.55
CA HIS A 82 9.12 -10.56 24.05
C HIS A 82 8.14 -11.40 24.88
N ASP A 83 6.92 -11.60 24.37
CA ASP A 83 6.01 -12.53 24.99
C ASP A 83 6.63 -13.92 24.78
N LYS A 84 7.14 -14.47 25.88
CA LYS A 84 7.92 -15.71 25.97
C LYS A 84 7.21 -16.96 25.41
N GLY A 85 6.03 -16.80 24.80
CA GLY A 85 5.10 -17.88 24.51
C GLY A 85 4.89 -18.26 23.05
N LYS A 86 5.14 -17.42 22.04
CA LYS A 86 4.64 -17.74 20.68
C LYS A 86 5.56 -17.47 19.49
N ALA A 87 6.36 -16.42 19.46
CA ALA A 87 7.36 -16.24 18.40
C ALA A 87 8.76 -16.61 18.93
N LYS A 88 9.20 -17.85 18.68
CA LYS A 88 10.57 -18.31 18.99
C LYS A 88 11.59 -17.80 17.97
N ILE A 89 11.61 -16.50 17.65
CA ILE A 89 12.81 -15.95 17.02
C ILE A 89 13.65 -15.40 18.16
N ASN A 90 14.70 -16.16 18.50
CA ASN A 90 15.58 -15.78 19.58
C ASN A 90 16.31 -14.52 19.13
N TYR A 91 16.50 -13.55 20.02
CA TYR A 91 17.27 -12.33 19.75
C TYR A 91 18.62 -12.68 19.08
N ALA A 92 19.23 -13.78 19.54
CA ALA A 92 20.42 -14.41 19.00
C ALA A 92 20.37 -14.72 17.49
N ASP A 93 19.22 -15.17 16.97
CA ASP A 93 19.01 -15.61 15.58
C ASP A 93 19.03 -14.44 14.58
N ILE A 94 18.75 -13.23 15.08
CA ILE A 94 18.79 -11.98 14.29
C ILE A 94 20.10 -11.24 14.53
N THR A 95 20.64 -11.25 15.75
CA THR A 95 21.87 -10.50 16.08
C THR A 95 23.13 -11.00 15.38
N GLY A 96 23.15 -12.25 14.92
CA GLY A 96 24.25 -12.78 14.10
C GLY A 96 24.06 -12.61 12.59
N LYS A 97 22.88 -12.15 12.14
CA LYS A 97 22.54 -12.00 10.71
C LYS A 97 22.69 -10.54 10.30
N THR A 98 23.62 -10.33 9.38
CA THR A 98 24.12 -9.00 9.02
C THR A 98 23.32 -8.35 7.89
N LYS A 99 22.83 -9.16 6.94
CA LYS A 99 22.23 -8.70 5.68
C LYS A 99 20.90 -9.38 5.41
N GLY A 100 19.96 -8.62 4.86
CA GLY A 100 18.63 -9.13 4.54
C GLY A 100 17.60 -8.03 4.39
N LEU A 101 16.40 -8.44 3.98
CA LEU A 101 15.22 -7.59 3.95
C LEU A 101 14.40 -7.78 5.23
N TYR A 102 13.62 -6.77 5.55
CA TYR A 102 12.59 -6.83 6.56
C TYR A 102 11.32 -6.17 6.06
N PHE A 103 10.21 -6.70 6.52
CA PHE A 103 8.87 -6.27 6.16
C PHE A 103 8.15 -5.96 7.46
N ILE A 104 7.55 -4.77 7.55
CA ILE A 104 6.73 -4.36 8.69
C ILE A 104 5.28 -4.49 8.27
N ILE A 105 4.49 -5.19 9.09
CA ILE A 105 3.14 -5.60 8.76
C ILE A 105 2.22 -5.15 9.89
N ASN A 106 1.08 -4.56 9.54
CA ASN A 106 0.06 -4.25 10.53
C ASN A 106 -0.56 -5.57 11.04
N ALA A 107 -0.45 -5.84 12.34
CA ALA A 107 -0.88 -7.12 12.91
C ALA A 107 -2.40 -7.34 12.81
N LYS A 108 -3.19 -6.25 12.78
CA LYS A 108 -4.65 -6.28 12.71
C LYS A 108 -5.15 -6.38 11.26
N THR A 109 -4.68 -5.49 10.38
CA THR A 109 -5.13 -5.45 8.98
C THR A 109 -4.40 -6.43 8.08
N LYS A 110 -3.28 -6.99 8.57
CA LYS A 110 -2.37 -7.84 7.80
C LYS A 110 -1.85 -7.15 6.53
N GLU A 111 -1.75 -5.83 6.55
CA GLU A 111 -1.19 -5.06 5.43
C GLU A 111 0.30 -4.86 5.59
N LEU A 112 1.04 -5.02 4.49
CA LEU A 112 2.43 -4.62 4.40
C LEU A 112 2.54 -3.10 4.41
N VAL A 113 3.13 -2.54 5.47
CA VAL A 113 3.24 -1.08 5.64
C VAL A 113 4.61 -0.53 5.27
N TYR A 114 5.65 -1.35 5.32
CA TYR A 114 7.01 -0.95 4.99
C TYR A 114 7.88 -2.13 4.59
N VAL A 115 8.81 -1.91 3.66
CA VAL A 115 9.89 -2.82 3.28
C VAL A 115 11.20 -2.07 3.39
N GLY A 116 12.21 -2.71 3.96
CA GLY A 116 13.57 -2.19 3.99
C GLY A 116 14.60 -3.30 3.86
N TYR A 117 15.86 -2.95 3.63
CA TYR A 117 16.99 -3.88 3.77
C TYR A 117 18.10 -3.33 4.68
N SER A 118 19.04 -4.19 5.06
CA SER A 118 20.31 -3.84 5.70
C SER A 118 21.50 -4.32 4.86
N PHE A 119 22.42 -3.41 4.48
CA PHE A 119 23.63 -3.72 3.69
C PHE A 119 24.86 -4.07 4.55
N SER A 120 24.96 -3.52 5.76
CA SER A 120 26.17 -3.59 6.58
C SER A 120 26.09 -4.62 7.68
N ASP A 121 27.25 -5.08 8.16
CA ASP A 121 27.43 -6.09 9.20
C ASP A 121 26.92 -5.71 10.60
N ASN A 122 26.11 -4.66 10.71
CA ASN A 122 25.70 -4.09 11.97
C ASN A 122 24.36 -3.36 11.80
N THR A 123 23.19 -3.91 12.12
CA THR A 123 22.69 -5.26 12.39
C THR A 123 21.24 -5.15 11.91
N LEU A 124 20.69 -6.11 11.19
CA LEU A 124 19.31 -6.06 10.69
C LEU A 124 18.33 -5.65 11.82
N TYR A 125 18.58 -6.15 13.04
CA TYR A 125 17.94 -5.72 14.28
C TYR A 125 17.95 -4.20 14.51
N LYS A 126 19.13 -3.55 14.51
CA LYS A 126 19.24 -2.10 14.72
C LYS A 126 18.42 -1.35 13.69
N THR A 127 18.53 -1.71 12.41
CA THR A 127 17.80 -1.06 11.32
C THR A 127 16.29 -1.15 11.53
N ILE A 128 15.78 -2.35 11.83
CA ILE A 128 14.36 -2.56 12.15
C ILE A 128 13.96 -1.75 13.38
N SER A 129 14.76 -1.80 14.46
CA SER A 129 14.45 -1.15 15.73
C SER A 129 14.23 0.37 15.59
N ARG A 130 14.89 1.02 14.62
CA ARG A 130 14.72 2.45 14.34
C ARG A 130 13.30 2.81 13.92
N HIS A 131 12.59 1.90 13.23
CA HIS A 131 11.20 2.12 12.82
C HIS A 131 10.20 2.09 13.98
N PHE A 132 10.63 1.64 15.16
CA PHE A 132 9.79 1.56 16.35
C PHE A 132 10.24 2.52 17.47
N GLN A 133 11.18 3.40 17.16
CA GLN A 133 11.72 4.41 18.06
C GLN A 133 11.23 5.79 17.60
N SER A 134 10.97 6.67 18.57
CA SER A 134 10.81 8.09 18.29
C SER A 134 12.20 8.71 18.08
N TRP A 135 12.34 9.52 17.04
CA TRP A 135 13.58 10.22 16.73
C TRP A 135 13.38 11.72 16.91
N PRO A 136 14.30 12.44 17.58
CA PRO A 136 14.24 13.89 17.71
C PRO A 136 14.68 14.64 16.44
N ASP A 137 15.25 13.94 15.46
CA ASP A 137 15.81 14.53 14.25
C ASP A 137 14.72 14.84 13.20
N LYS A 138 14.40 16.13 13.07
CA LYS A 138 13.40 16.65 12.12
C LYS A 138 13.88 16.71 10.67
N LYS A 139 15.18 16.53 10.40
CA LYS A 139 15.75 16.74 9.06
C LYS A 139 15.58 15.56 8.12
N GLN A 140 15.34 14.36 8.65
CA GLN A 140 15.22 13.15 7.85
C GLN A 140 13.86 12.51 8.09
N TYR A 141 13.07 12.40 7.02
CA TYR A 141 11.86 11.60 7.05
C TYR A 141 12.24 10.14 7.32
N ARG A 142 11.66 9.56 8.37
CA ARG A 142 11.79 8.15 8.72
C ARG A 142 10.39 7.62 8.99
N PHE A 143 10.00 6.59 8.24
CA PHE A 143 8.76 5.89 8.55
C PHE A 143 8.87 5.28 9.96
N THR A 144 7.91 5.55 10.83
CA THR A 144 7.87 4.97 12.19
C THR A 144 6.49 4.40 12.49
N VAL A 145 6.48 3.38 13.33
CA VAL A 145 5.28 2.67 13.80
C VAL A 145 5.34 2.51 15.32
N PRO A 146 4.19 2.41 16.01
CA PRO A 146 4.18 2.11 17.45
C PRO A 146 4.77 0.72 17.73
N LYS A 147 5.32 0.54 18.94
CA LYS A 147 5.93 -0.73 19.41
C LYS A 147 4.96 -1.93 19.44
N LYS A 148 3.65 -1.68 19.39
CA LYS A 148 2.58 -2.69 19.45
C LYS A 148 1.71 -2.59 18.21
N GLY A 149 1.09 -3.70 17.82
CA GLY A 149 0.15 -3.76 16.69
C GLY A 149 0.84 -3.95 15.33
N TYR A 150 2.15 -4.23 15.32
CA TYR A 150 2.92 -4.49 14.12
C TYR A 150 3.81 -5.72 14.30
N GLN A 151 3.90 -6.50 13.23
CA GLN A 151 4.75 -7.68 13.11
C GLN A 151 5.87 -7.42 12.11
N VAL A 152 6.96 -8.18 12.24
CA VAL A 152 8.10 -8.15 11.33
C VAL A 152 8.25 -9.52 10.70
N VAL A 153 8.56 -9.53 9.40
CA VAL A 153 9.02 -10.70 8.66
C VAL A 153 10.42 -10.38 8.17
N LEU A 154 11.35 -11.33 8.27
CA LEU A 154 12.67 -11.20 7.69
C LEU A 154 12.75 -12.02 6.41
N ALA A 155 13.39 -11.46 5.40
CA ALA A 155 13.89 -12.23 4.27
C ALA A 155 15.41 -12.27 4.30
N LEU A 156 15.93 -13.41 4.74
CA LEU A 156 17.37 -13.58 4.97
C LEU A 156 18.00 -13.97 3.63
N SER A 157 18.98 -13.17 3.21
CA SER A 157 19.64 -13.40 1.93
C SER A 157 21.02 -12.77 1.95
N ASP A 158 22.02 -13.56 1.56
CA ASP A 158 23.39 -13.10 1.30
C ASP A 158 23.54 -12.55 -0.14
N ASN A 159 22.43 -12.38 -0.85
CA ASN A 159 22.45 -11.95 -2.24
C ASN A 159 22.93 -10.49 -2.35
N PRO A 160 23.96 -10.19 -3.16
CA PRO A 160 24.44 -8.82 -3.35
C PRO A 160 23.39 -7.88 -3.98
N ARG A 161 22.28 -8.43 -4.49
CA ARG A 161 21.19 -7.69 -5.15
C ARG A 161 20.02 -7.39 -4.22
N ILE A 162 20.23 -7.38 -2.91
CA ILE A 162 19.16 -7.16 -1.91
C ILE A 162 18.38 -5.85 -2.12
N ALA A 163 19.04 -4.79 -2.60
CA ALA A 163 18.36 -3.54 -2.93
C ALA A 163 17.47 -3.65 -4.18
N ASP A 164 17.87 -4.46 -5.18
CA ASP A 164 17.00 -4.72 -6.33
C ASP A 164 15.76 -5.55 -5.90
N VAL A 165 15.92 -6.43 -4.89
CA VAL A 165 14.82 -7.19 -4.29
C VAL A 165 13.89 -6.29 -3.46
N GLU A 166 14.43 -5.35 -2.70
CA GLU A 166 13.63 -4.34 -1.97
C GLU A 166 12.79 -3.52 -2.94
N LYS A 167 13.44 -2.99 -3.99
CA LYS A 167 12.79 -2.25 -5.07
C LYS A 167 11.65 -3.06 -5.69
N TYR A 168 11.87 -4.35 -5.98
CA TYR A 168 10.83 -5.25 -6.49
C TYR A 168 9.59 -5.28 -5.57
N TYR A 169 9.78 -5.48 -4.26
CA TYR A 169 8.67 -5.55 -3.31
C TYR A 169 7.98 -4.18 -3.09
N ILE A 170 8.73 -3.08 -3.12
CA ILE A 170 8.17 -1.72 -3.05
C ILE A 170 7.31 -1.44 -4.28
N GLN A 171 7.81 -1.72 -5.48
CA GLN A 171 7.05 -1.51 -6.73
C GLN A 171 5.80 -2.40 -6.80
N ARG A 172 5.92 -3.65 -6.34
CA ARG A 172 4.84 -4.64 -6.37
C ARG A 172 3.72 -4.31 -5.39
N TYR A 173 4.05 -3.91 -4.16
CA TYR A 173 3.07 -3.77 -3.07
C TYR A 173 2.76 -2.34 -2.65
N ARG A 174 3.56 -1.36 -3.07
CA ARG A 174 3.38 0.06 -2.74
C ARG A 174 3.09 0.33 -1.25
N PRO A 175 3.89 -0.21 -0.33
CA PRO A 175 3.67 0.00 1.09
C PRO A 175 3.68 1.49 1.43
N LYS A 176 2.74 1.93 2.27
CA LYS A 176 2.55 3.35 2.63
C LYS A 176 3.83 4.00 3.14
N GLY A 177 4.65 3.28 3.89
CA GLY A 177 5.90 3.77 4.45
C GLY A 177 7.05 3.94 3.44
N ASN A 178 6.90 3.44 2.21
CA ASN A 178 7.89 3.57 1.14
C ASN A 178 7.42 4.46 -0.02
N ALA A 179 6.43 5.34 0.19
CA ALA A 179 5.91 6.21 -0.87
C ALA A 179 7.02 7.01 -1.57
N MET A 180 7.91 7.64 -0.80
CA MET A 180 9.05 8.40 -1.34
C MET A 180 10.02 7.51 -2.15
N GLN A 181 10.36 6.32 -1.65
CA GLN A 181 11.24 5.38 -2.37
C GLN A 181 10.59 4.88 -3.66
N TYR A 182 9.28 4.64 -3.64
CA TYR A 182 8.52 4.23 -4.81
C TYR A 182 8.62 5.29 -5.92
N GLU A 183 8.38 6.57 -5.60
CA GLU A 183 8.52 7.66 -6.57
C GLU A 183 9.95 7.75 -7.11
N LEU A 184 10.97 7.72 -6.24
CA LEU A 184 12.36 7.75 -6.65
C LEU A 184 12.75 6.60 -7.59
N TYR A 185 12.20 5.40 -7.38
CA TYR A 185 12.45 4.27 -8.27
C TYR A 185 11.77 4.42 -9.62
N PHE A 186 10.58 5.00 -9.64
CA PHE A 186 9.81 5.26 -10.85
C PHE A 186 10.46 6.36 -11.70
N GLU A 187 10.84 7.48 -11.07
CA GLU A 187 11.56 8.58 -11.73
C GLU A 187 12.89 8.11 -12.32
N ARG A 188 13.65 7.28 -11.60
CA ARG A 188 14.91 6.74 -12.12
C ARG A 188 14.71 5.86 -13.34
N GLU A 189 13.71 4.98 -13.33
CA GLU A 189 13.39 4.13 -14.49
C GLU A 189 12.96 4.96 -15.70
N ARG A 190 12.22 6.04 -15.47
CA ARG A 190 11.85 7.00 -16.50
C ARG A 190 13.08 7.67 -17.11
N MET A 191 14.01 8.17 -16.28
CA MET A 191 15.25 8.78 -16.77
C MET A 191 16.11 7.78 -17.54
N ASP A 192 16.25 6.55 -17.04
CA ASP A 192 17.01 5.50 -17.74
C ASP A 192 16.39 5.20 -19.12
N TYR A 193 15.05 5.23 -19.24
CA TYR A 193 14.36 5.07 -20.52
C TYR A 193 14.57 6.26 -21.46
N GLU A 194 14.40 7.49 -20.96
CA GLU A 194 14.59 8.72 -21.75
C GLU A 194 16.01 8.83 -22.32
N VAL A 195 17.03 8.38 -21.57
CA VAL A 195 18.42 8.32 -22.05
C VAL A 195 18.64 7.24 -23.12
N LEU A 196 18.00 6.07 -22.97
CA LEU A 196 18.20 4.93 -23.87
C LEU A 196 17.35 5.00 -25.16
N ALA A 197 16.22 5.68 -25.12
CA ALA A 197 15.26 5.76 -26.21
C ALA A 197 14.53 7.12 -26.24
N PRO A 198 15.25 8.23 -26.55
CA PRO A 198 14.69 9.58 -26.48
C PRO A 198 13.52 9.80 -27.46
N ASP A 199 13.47 9.03 -28.55
CA ASP A 199 12.47 9.17 -29.61
C ASP A 199 11.24 8.26 -29.44
N LEU A 200 11.20 7.42 -28.41
CA LEU A 200 10.05 6.56 -28.12
C LEU A 200 9.25 7.15 -26.95
N PRO A 201 7.91 7.23 -27.05
CA PRO A 201 7.10 7.62 -25.91
C PRO A 201 7.28 6.59 -24.79
N PHE A 202 7.64 7.05 -23.58
CA PHE A 202 7.70 6.20 -22.40
C PHE A 202 6.30 5.66 -22.11
N THR A 203 6.02 4.47 -22.63
CA THR A 203 4.80 3.73 -22.36
C THR A 203 5.08 2.85 -21.16
N THR A 204 4.77 3.36 -19.96
CA THR A 204 4.52 2.42 -18.87
C THR A 204 3.37 1.55 -19.33
N SER A 205 3.56 0.23 -19.37
CA SER A 205 2.47 -0.74 -19.62
C SER A 205 1.36 -0.70 -18.56
N ARG A 206 1.42 0.27 -17.64
CA ARG A 206 0.29 0.88 -16.92
C ARG A 206 0.15 2.33 -17.38
N THR A 207 -0.77 2.59 -18.29
CA THR A 207 -1.29 3.94 -18.52
C THR A 207 -1.93 4.42 -17.23
N TYR A 208 -1.34 5.43 -16.58
CA TYR A 208 -2.10 6.28 -15.68
C TYR A 208 -2.73 7.33 -16.60
N GLU A 209 -4.04 7.29 -16.75
CA GLU A 209 -4.75 8.45 -17.25
C GLU A 209 -4.56 9.55 -16.20
N VAL A 210 -3.62 10.45 -16.45
CA VAL A 210 -3.49 11.69 -15.71
C VAL A 210 -4.71 12.52 -16.12
N PHE A 211 -5.83 12.31 -15.44
CA PHE A 211 -6.95 13.24 -15.48
C PHE A 211 -6.50 14.52 -14.80
N THR A 212 -6.05 15.49 -15.59
CA THR A 212 -6.00 16.89 -15.16
C THR A 212 -7.43 17.41 -15.15
N GLU A 213 -8.25 16.96 -14.21
CA GLU A 213 -9.37 17.79 -13.79
C GLU A 213 -8.72 18.98 -13.06
N GLN A 214 -8.61 20.12 -13.76
CA GLN A 214 -8.39 21.37 -13.06
C GLN A 214 -9.50 21.46 -12.01
N PRO A 215 -9.17 21.60 -10.71
CA PRO A 215 -10.20 21.92 -9.74
C PRO A 215 -10.94 23.17 -10.24
N PRO A 216 -12.27 23.24 -10.08
CA PRO A 216 -13.00 24.44 -10.44
C PRO A 216 -12.29 25.63 -9.81
N GLU A 217 -12.08 26.66 -10.62
CA GLU A 217 -11.42 27.90 -10.23
C GLU A 217 -12.29 28.56 -9.15
N GLU A 218 -12.07 28.19 -7.89
CA GLU A 218 -12.74 28.80 -6.75
C GLU A 218 -12.14 30.21 -6.57
N ASP A 219 -13.02 31.21 -6.65
CA ASP A 219 -12.66 32.62 -6.47
C ASP A 219 -12.07 32.81 -5.06
N PRO A 220 -10.79 33.18 -4.93
CA PRO A 220 -10.13 33.32 -3.63
C PRO A 220 -10.72 34.42 -2.73
N MET A 221 -11.69 35.21 -3.23
CA MET A 221 -12.40 36.21 -2.43
C MET A 221 -13.59 35.65 -1.62
N GLU A 222 -14.07 34.43 -1.88
CA GLU A 222 -15.24 33.89 -1.14
C GLU A 222 -14.91 33.42 0.29
N TRP A 223 -13.64 33.15 0.59
CA TRP A 223 -13.20 32.65 1.90
C TRP A 223 -13.20 33.72 3.00
N PHE A 224 -12.94 34.98 2.66
CA PHE A 224 -12.84 36.06 3.64
C PHE A 224 -14.19 36.61 4.12
N ALA A 225 -15.29 36.28 3.45
CA ALA A 225 -16.61 36.81 3.80
C ALA A 225 -17.36 35.99 4.87
N LYS A 226 -16.81 34.87 5.34
CA LYS A 226 -17.54 33.93 6.24
C LYS A 226 -16.98 33.81 7.66
N GLU A 227 -15.89 34.50 8.01
CA GLU A 227 -15.31 34.39 9.37
C GLU A 227 -15.80 35.44 10.38
N ASP A 228 -16.48 36.51 9.97
CA ASP A 228 -16.81 37.64 10.88
C ASP A 228 -18.17 37.57 11.59
N GLU A 229 -19.01 36.54 11.39
CA GLU A 229 -20.36 36.51 11.99
C GLU A 229 -20.52 35.68 13.29
N ASN A 230 -19.44 35.11 13.85
CA ASN A 230 -19.53 34.17 14.98
C ASN A 230 -18.83 34.61 16.29
N GLU A 231 -18.65 35.90 16.53
CA GLU A 231 -18.26 36.39 17.86
C GLU A 231 -19.50 36.87 18.65
N ALA A 232 -19.97 36.03 19.57
CA ALA A 232 -21.00 36.38 20.54
C ALA A 232 -20.43 37.35 21.59
N PRO A 233 -21.15 38.42 21.97
CA PRO A 233 -20.71 39.34 23.00
C PRO A 233 -20.80 38.70 24.40
N PHE A 234 -19.69 38.79 25.14
CA PHE A 234 -19.62 38.51 26.58
C PHE A 234 -20.21 39.65 27.41
#